data_AF-A0A1I5UMT5-F1
#
_entry.id   AF-A0A1I5UMT5-F1
#
_cell.length_a   1.000
_cell.length_b   1.000
_cell.length_c   1.000
_cell.angle_alpha   90.00
_cell.angle_beta   90.00
_cell.angle_gamma   90.00
#
_symmetry.space_group_name_H-M   'P 1'
#
loop_
_entity.id
_entity.type
_entity.pdbx_description
1 polymer ?
#
loop_
_entity_poly.entity_id
_entity_poly.type
_entity_poly.pdbx_seq_one_letter_code
_entity_poly.pdbx_strand_id
1 'polypeptide(L)'
;MKINNGYNQYVNNSLRYNKETTENKNIKPQATVSEEAVKVEISDAAKQVAKANNNAAFSERVQAIKQAVLNGTYEVSPEKIADKMVDDMSQQREGIE
;
A
#
# COMPACT_ATOMS: atom_id res chain seq x y z
N MET A 1 18.44 -49.27 -19.36
CA MET A 1 17.16 -48.54 -19.43
C MET A 1 17.44 -47.06 -19.21
N LYS A 2 16.96 -46.17 -20.10
CA LYS A 2 17.22 -44.73 -20.06
C LYS A 2 16.17 -44.05 -19.17
N ILE A 3 16.61 -43.30 -18.15
CA ILE A 3 15.73 -42.58 -17.22
C ILE A 3 15.14 -41.38 -17.96
N ASN A 4 13.85 -41.42 -18.26
CA ASN A 4 13.20 -40.42 -19.11
C ASN A 4 12.59 -39.29 -18.26
N ASN A 5 13.17 -38.11 -18.41
CA ASN A 5 12.57 -36.77 -18.52
C ASN A 5 11.51 -36.24 -17.52
N GLY A 6 11.23 -36.90 -16.39
CA GLY A 6 10.27 -36.40 -15.39
C GLY A 6 10.69 -35.09 -14.71
N TYR A 7 12.01 -34.84 -14.55
CA TYR A 7 12.50 -33.63 -13.88
C TYR A 7 12.20 -32.35 -14.69
N ASN A 8 12.22 -32.44 -16.02
CA ASN A 8 11.95 -31.30 -16.90
C ASN A 8 10.47 -30.86 -16.91
N GLN A 9 9.52 -31.71 -16.49
CA GLN A 9 8.11 -31.30 -16.42
C GLN A 9 7.84 -30.32 -15.28
N TYR A 10 8.52 -30.48 -14.14
CA TYR A 10 8.32 -29.61 -12.98
C TYR A 10 8.92 -28.21 -13.20
N VAL A 11 10.11 -28.13 -13.81
CA VAL A 11 10.80 -26.85 -14.09
C VAL A 11 10.08 -26.05 -15.17
N ASN A 12 9.46 -26.71 -16.15
CA ASN A 12 8.70 -26.03 -17.20
C ASN A 12 7.31 -25.57 -16.72
N ASN A 13 6.71 -26.23 -15.73
CA ASN A 13 5.38 -25.84 -15.23
C ASN A 13 5.42 -24.54 -14.40
N SER A 14 6.49 -24.31 -13.62
CA SER A 14 6.66 -23.07 -12.84
C SER A 14 6.90 -21.82 -13.71
N LEU A 15 7.40 -21.99 -14.94
CA LEU A 15 7.62 -20.89 -15.88
C LEU A 15 6.36 -20.56 -16.71
N ARG A 16 5.41 -21.49 -16.84
CA ARG A 16 4.17 -21.29 -17.62
C ARG A 16 3.11 -20.48 -16.87
N TYR A 17 3.05 -20.59 -15.54
CA TYR A 17 2.13 -19.77 -14.73
C TYR A 17 2.40 -18.26 -14.82
N ASN A 18 3.58 -17.84 -15.27
CA ASN A 18 3.94 -16.43 -15.42
C ASN A 18 3.71 -15.88 -16.84
N LYS A 19 3.24 -16.69 -17.80
CA LYS A 19 3.13 -16.29 -19.21
C LYS A 19 1.69 -16.14 -19.74
N GLU A 20 0.68 -16.44 -18.93
CA GLU A 20 -0.75 -16.36 -19.31
C GLU A 20 -1.55 -15.30 -18.55
N THR A 21 -0.90 -14.23 -18.06
CA THR A 21 -1.61 -13.08 -17.44
C THR A 21 -1.49 -11.78 -18.22
N THR A 22 -0.91 -11.80 -19.43
CA THR A 22 -0.86 -10.66 -20.36
C THR A 22 -1.83 -10.80 -21.53
N GLU A 23 -2.99 -11.42 -21.31
CA GLU A 23 -4.11 -11.40 -22.25
C GLU A 23 -5.24 -10.59 -21.59
N ASN A 24 -5.23 -9.30 -21.90
CA ASN A 24 -6.33 -8.34 -21.84
C ASN A 24 -7.64 -8.88 -21.24
N LYS A 25 -7.80 -8.79 -19.91
CA LYS A 25 -9.13 -8.60 -19.34
C LYS A 25 -9.61 -7.23 -19.82
N ASN A 26 -10.26 -7.22 -20.98
CA ASN A 26 -11.11 -6.14 -21.42
C ASN A 26 -12.29 -6.13 -20.44
N ILE A 27 -12.07 -5.50 -19.29
CA ILE A 27 -13.10 -5.19 -18.32
C ILE A 27 -13.99 -4.20 -19.08
N LYS A 28 -15.07 -4.71 -19.68
CA LYS A 28 -16.16 -3.84 -20.12
C LYS A 28 -16.45 -2.95 -18.92
N PRO A 29 -16.41 -1.60 -19.04
CA PRO A 29 -16.84 -0.75 -17.95
C PRO A 29 -18.28 -1.16 -17.66
N GLN A 30 -18.46 -1.87 -16.54
CA GLN A 30 -19.77 -2.05 -15.95
C GLN A 30 -20.29 -0.63 -15.81
N ALA A 31 -21.43 -0.34 -16.44
CA ALA A 31 -22.06 0.96 -16.37
C ALA A 31 -22.09 1.32 -14.88
N THR A 32 -21.26 2.29 -14.51
CA THR A 32 -21.31 2.89 -13.20
C THR A 32 -22.67 3.53 -13.18
N VAL A 33 -23.64 2.87 -12.55
CA VAL A 33 -24.83 3.55 -12.05
C VAL A 33 -24.23 4.68 -11.22
N SER A 34 -24.32 5.89 -11.73
CA SER A 34 -23.83 7.06 -11.01
C SER A 34 -24.78 7.21 -9.84
N GLU A 35 -24.47 6.55 -8.72
CA GLU A 35 -24.98 7.01 -7.44
C GLU A 35 -24.58 8.48 -7.34
N GLU A 36 -25.59 9.34 -7.22
CA GLU A 36 -25.41 10.77 -7.05
C GLU A 36 -24.37 10.96 -5.94
N ALA A 37 -23.20 11.51 -6.31
CA ALA A 37 -22.11 11.66 -5.38
C ALA A 37 -22.61 12.50 -4.20
N VAL A 38 -22.71 11.87 -3.02
CA VAL A 38 -23.11 12.54 -1.79
C VAL A 38 -22.10 13.65 -1.52
N LYS A 39 -22.52 14.90 -1.68
CA LYS A 39 -21.66 16.07 -1.47
C LYS A 39 -21.51 16.29 0.03
N VAL A 40 -20.45 15.72 0.60
CA VAL A 40 -20.08 15.95 2.00
C VAL A 40 -19.42 17.33 2.12
N GLU A 41 -20.08 18.26 2.81
CA GLU A 41 -19.52 19.59 3.05
C GLU A 41 -18.69 19.59 4.35
N ILE A 42 -17.36 19.66 4.20
CA ILE A 42 -16.43 19.80 5.32
C ILE A 42 -16.44 21.26 5.79
N SER A 43 -16.35 21.50 7.10
CA SER A 43 -16.30 22.86 7.65
C SER A 43 -15.11 23.65 7.10
N ASP A 44 -15.28 24.97 6.93
CA ASP A 44 -14.23 25.81 6.36
C ASP A 44 -12.98 25.88 7.25
N ALA A 45 -13.15 25.74 8.56
CA ALA A 45 -12.05 25.59 9.51
C ALA A 45 -11.25 24.30 9.23
N ALA A 46 -11.92 23.15 9.05
CA ALA A 46 -11.25 21.89 8.75
C ALA A 46 -10.55 21.92 7.38
N LYS A 47 -11.14 22.58 6.37
CA LYS A 47 -10.48 22.80 5.07
C LYS A 47 -9.22 23.65 5.19
N GLN A 48 -9.23 24.69 6.03
CA GLN A 48 -8.07 25.55 6.25
C GLN A 48 -6.93 24.80 6.94
N VAL A 49 -7.23 24.00 7.98
CA VAL A 49 -6.22 23.16 8.66
C VAL A 49 -5.62 22.13 7.69
N ALA A 50 -6.45 21.45 6.89
CA ALA A 50 -5.97 20.50 5.89
C ALA A 50 -5.05 21.17 4.85
N LYS A 51 -5.39 22.37 4.38
CA LYS A 51 -4.56 23.12 3.43
C LYS A 51 -3.23 23.59 4.04
N ALA A 52 -3.22 23.97 5.31
CA ALA A 52 -2.01 24.36 6.03
C ALA A 52 -1.03 23.19 6.17
N ASN A 53 -1.53 21.97 6.43
CA ASN A 53 -0.70 20.77 6.57
C ASN A 53 -0.10 20.26 5.24
N ASN A 54 -0.69 20.62 4.09
CA ASN A 54 -0.20 20.19 2.77
C ASN A 54 1.01 20.99 2.26
N ASN A 55 1.26 22.19 2.79
CA ASN A 55 2.37 23.07 2.38
C ASN A 55 3.50 23.17 3.42
N ALA A 56 3.43 22.40 4.51
CA ALA A 56 4.53 22.31 5.45
C ALA A 56 5.73 21.69 4.72
N ALA A 57 6.79 22.48 4.51
CA ALA A 57 8.08 21.99 4.05
C ALA A 57 8.40 20.70 4.82
N PHE A 58 8.73 19.63 4.10
CA PHE A 58 9.00 18.32 4.70
C PHE A 58 9.84 18.50 5.96
N SER A 59 9.25 18.15 7.10
CA SER A 59 9.85 18.42 8.41
C SER A 59 11.29 17.92 8.46
N GLU A 60 12.12 18.52 9.31
CA GLU A 60 13.50 18.08 9.55
C GLU A 60 13.58 16.56 9.79
N ARG A 61 12.57 16.01 10.47
CA ARG A 61 12.38 14.57 10.65
C ARG A 61 12.29 13.79 9.33
N VAL A 62 11.52 14.24 8.36
CA VAL A 62 11.38 13.56 7.05
C VAL A 62 12.70 13.61 6.29
N GLN A 63 13.42 14.73 6.35
CA GLN A 63 14.73 14.85 5.70
C GLN A 63 15.75 13.91 6.33
N ALA A 64 15.80 13.83 7.67
CA ALA A 64 16.66 12.90 8.39
C ALA A 64 16.36 11.43 8.04
N ILE A 65 15.07 11.05 7.98
CA ILE A 65 14.66 9.70 7.56
C ILE A 65 15.10 9.43 6.13
N LYS A 66 14.88 10.37 5.19
CA LYS A 66 15.30 10.23 3.80
C LYS A 66 16.81 9.99 3.69
N GLN A 67 17.62 10.74 4.43
CA GLN A 67 19.07 10.56 4.43
C GLN A 67 19.47 9.20 5.02
N ALA A 68 18.86 8.76 6.12
CA ALA A 68 19.14 7.45 6.70
C ALA A 68 18.79 6.30 5.75
N VAL A 69 17.69 6.41 5.01
CA VAL A 69 17.30 5.43 3.99
C VAL A 69 18.30 5.41 2.83
N LEU A 70 18.70 6.58 2.31
CA LEU A 70 19.70 6.68 1.22
C LEU A 70 21.07 6.13 1.64
N ASN A 71 21.46 6.37 2.89
CA ASN A 71 22.72 5.89 3.44
C ASN A 71 22.68 4.42 3.89
N GLY A 72 21.51 3.77 3.81
CA GLY A 72 21.31 2.39 4.25
C GLY A 72 21.41 2.19 5.77
N THR A 73 21.35 3.26 6.56
CA THR A 73 21.42 3.21 8.03
C THR A 73 20.05 3.21 8.70
N TYR A 74 18.97 3.23 7.91
CA TYR A 74 17.61 3.09 8.44
C TYR A 74 17.29 1.63 8.72
N GLU A 75 17.06 1.31 10.00
CA GLU A 75 16.71 -0.03 10.45
C GLU A 75 15.19 -0.23 10.50
N VAL A 76 14.71 -1.30 9.85
CA VAL A 76 13.30 -1.71 9.87
C VAL A 76 13.16 -2.88 10.84
N SER A 77 12.51 -2.66 11.98
CA SER A 77 12.18 -3.71 12.95
C SER A 77 10.72 -4.12 12.82
N PRO A 78 10.43 -5.41 12.53
CA PRO A 78 9.07 -5.94 12.50
C PRO A 78 8.33 -5.76 13.83
N GLU A 79 9.03 -5.87 14.95
CA GLU A 79 8.49 -5.75 16.30
C GLU A 79 7.96 -4.33 16.53
N LYS A 80 8.76 -3.31 16.21
CA LYS A 80 8.34 -1.91 16.32
C LYS A 80 7.13 -1.58 15.45
N ILE A 81 7.00 -2.24 14.29
CA ILE A 81 5.85 -2.06 13.40
C ILE A 81 4.62 -2.69 14.04
N ALA A 82 4.71 -3.94 14.50
CA ALA A 82 3.60 -4.65 15.12
C ALA A 82 3.09 -3.93 16.37
N ASP A 83 4.00 -3.48 17.24
CA ASP A 83 3.66 -2.73 18.45
C ASP A 83 2.89 -1.45 18.09
N LYS A 84 3.38 -0.68 17.12
CA LYS A 84 2.72 0.56 16.69
C LYS A 84 1.36 0.31 16.06
N MET A 85 1.19 -0.77 15.31
CA MET A 85 -0.12 -1.13 14.76
C MET A 85 -1.13 -1.41 15.86
N VAL A 86 -0.74 -2.16 16.90
CA VAL A 86 -1.62 -2.47 18.03
C VAL A 86 -1.92 -1.21 18.84
N ASP A 87 -0.91 -0.39 19.12
CA ASP A 87 -1.06 0.91 19.79
C ASP A 87 -2.11 1.78 19.06
N ASP A 88 -1.95 1.97 17.75
CA ASP A 88 -2.84 2.83 16.96
C ASP A 88 -4.28 2.28 16.93
N MET A 89 -4.44 0.96 16.83
CA MET A 89 -5.75 0.30 16.92
C MET A 89 -6.42 0.49 18.29
N SER A 90 -5.63 0.49 19.38
CA SER A 90 -6.15 0.71 20.73
C SER A 90 -6.62 2.15 20.92
N GLN A 91 -5.83 3.13 20.47
CA GLN A 91 -6.15 4.56 20.56
C GLN A 91 -7.40 4.92 19.74
N GLN A 92 -7.58 4.29 18.58
CA GLN A 92 -8.80 4.46 17.79
C GLN A 92 -10.06 3.92 18.48
N ARG A 93 -9.94 2.89 19.34
CA ARG A 93 -11.07 2.35 20.11
C ARG A 93 -11.41 3.22 21.30
N GLU A 94 -10.41 3.81 21.96
CA GLU A 94 -10.61 4.70 23.12
C GLU A 94 -11.19 6.06 22.73
N GLY A 95 -10.93 6.56 21.51
CA GLY A 95 -11.51 7.81 21.00
C GLY A 95 -12.99 7.76 20.59
N ILE A 96 -13.72 6.68 20.92
CA ILE A 96 -15.15 6.49 20.61
C ILE A 96 -16.05 6.63 21.87
N GLU A 97 -15.48 7.01 23.02
CA GLU A 97 -16.25 7.38 24.23
C GLU A 97 -16.54 8.87 24.34
#